data_AF-A0A6V7KKX5-F1
#
_entry.id   AF-A0A6V7KKX5-F1
#
_cell.length_a   1.000
_cell.length_b   1.000
_cell.length_c   1.000
_cell.angle_alpha   90.00
_cell.angle_beta   90.00
_cell.angle_gamma   90.00
#
_symmetry.space_group_name_H-M   'P 1'
#
loop_
_entity.id
_entity.type
_entity.pdbx_description
1 polymer ?
#
loop_
_entity_poly.entity_id
_entity_poly.type
_entity_poly.pdbx_seq_one_letter_code
_entity_poly.pdbx_strand_id
1 'polypeptide(L)'
;TLRGASKKEKTPPSAPPELLTILPYDEKRMELMEEILKNMKIQHSIIHQACKALNVCHSNKEFIGSSEEIESERLLLLAQLRKRLLQDELKKLSNPAESDTPPPIVESTECAEVLIEHVGLNLQNPCPRSELMEYFLIAVIQGDNVWGSTAINLSVDAPH
;
A
#
# COMPACT_ATOMS: atom_id res chain seq x y z
N THR A 1 -56.40 -44.70 -52.55
CA THR A 1 -56.08 -43.27 -52.79
C THR A 1 -56.08 -42.55 -51.45
N LEU A 2 -55.12 -41.63 -51.22
CA LEU A 2 -54.87 -40.76 -50.03
C LEU A 2 -53.92 -41.25 -48.90
N ARG A 3 -52.62 -41.05 -49.18
CA ARG A 3 -51.57 -40.30 -48.42
C ARG A 3 -51.79 -39.97 -46.93
N GLY A 4 -50.72 -40.17 -46.12
CA GLY A 4 -50.51 -39.48 -44.82
C GLY A 4 -49.30 -39.98 -44.02
N ALA A 5 -48.21 -39.21 -43.99
CA ALA A 5 -46.85 -39.60 -43.59
C ALA A 5 -46.52 -39.62 -42.08
N SER A 6 -45.46 -40.39 -41.75
CA SER A 6 -44.81 -40.59 -40.44
C SER A 6 -44.32 -39.33 -39.72
N LYS A 7 -44.29 -39.39 -38.38
CA LYS A 7 -43.45 -38.51 -37.53
C LYS A 7 -42.38 -39.34 -36.81
N LYS A 8 -41.14 -38.83 -36.92
CA LYS A 8 -39.90 -39.32 -36.31
C LYS A 8 -39.76 -38.80 -34.87
N GLU A 9 -39.10 -39.63 -34.07
CA GLU A 9 -38.61 -39.44 -32.71
C GLU A 9 -37.43 -38.43 -32.65
N LYS A 10 -37.35 -37.61 -31.58
CA LYS A 10 -36.11 -36.96 -31.09
C LYS A 10 -36.30 -36.32 -29.69
N THR A 11 -35.66 -36.87 -28.65
CA THR A 11 -35.19 -36.18 -27.43
C THR A 11 -33.87 -35.41 -27.74
N PRO A 12 -33.28 -34.53 -26.89
CA PRO A 12 -33.52 -34.10 -25.48
C PRO A 12 -33.45 -32.52 -25.40
N PRO A 13 -32.96 -31.75 -24.37
CA PRO A 13 -32.53 -32.04 -22.99
C PRO A 13 -32.89 -30.99 -21.88
N SER A 14 -32.62 -31.43 -20.65
CA SER A 14 -32.07 -30.72 -19.46
C SER A 14 -32.66 -29.40 -18.93
N ALA A 15 -32.98 -29.45 -17.63
CA ALA A 15 -33.25 -28.32 -16.76
C ALA A 15 -32.18 -27.21 -16.83
N PRO A 16 -32.55 -25.94 -16.54
CA PRO A 16 -31.58 -24.86 -16.45
C PRO A 16 -30.65 -25.06 -15.24
N PRO A 17 -29.34 -24.81 -15.37
CA PRO A 17 -28.45 -24.70 -14.22
C PRO A 17 -28.84 -23.46 -13.40
N GLU A 18 -28.94 -23.63 -12.09
CA GLU A 18 -29.02 -22.55 -11.12
C GLU A 18 -27.89 -21.53 -11.40
N LEU A 19 -28.28 -20.27 -11.56
CA LEU A 19 -27.38 -19.12 -11.60
C LEU A 19 -26.66 -19.06 -10.24
N LEU A 20 -25.50 -19.72 -10.18
CA LEU A 20 -24.55 -19.58 -9.08
C LEU A 20 -24.21 -18.10 -8.91
N THR A 21 -24.36 -17.68 -7.67
CA THR A 21 -24.09 -16.37 -7.08
C THR A 21 -22.65 -15.91 -7.35
N ILE A 22 -22.39 -15.22 -8.46
CA ILE A 22 -21.06 -14.69 -8.82
C ILE A 22 -20.90 -13.18 -8.51
N LEU A 23 -21.98 -12.47 -8.19
CA LEU A 23 -21.97 -11.00 -8.18
C LEU A 23 -21.41 -10.28 -6.93
N PRO A 24 -21.34 -10.83 -5.70
CA PRO A 24 -20.88 -10.06 -4.55
C PRO A 24 -19.35 -9.94 -4.44
N TYR A 25 -18.58 -10.75 -5.18
CA TYR A 25 -17.11 -10.70 -5.15
C TYR A 25 -16.56 -9.57 -6.02
N ASP A 26 -17.23 -9.26 -7.13
CA ASP A 26 -16.80 -8.18 -8.04
C ASP A 26 -17.11 -6.79 -7.46
N GLU A 27 -18.22 -6.63 -6.74
CA GLU A 27 -18.58 -5.36 -6.09
C GLU A 27 -17.56 -4.99 -4.99
N LYS A 28 -17.25 -5.91 -4.08
CA LYS A 28 -16.23 -5.69 -3.02
C LYS A 28 -14.85 -5.39 -3.58
N ARG A 29 -14.46 -6.04 -4.68
CA ARG A 29 -13.19 -5.76 -5.36
C ARG A 29 -13.18 -4.37 -5.96
N MET A 30 -14.29 -3.96 -6.58
CA MET A 30 -14.42 -2.62 -7.16
C MET A 30 -14.34 -1.54 -6.08
N GLU A 31 -15.05 -1.71 -4.97
CA GLU A 31 -14.97 -0.81 -3.80
C GLU A 31 -13.54 -0.68 -3.29
N LEU A 32 -12.82 -1.80 -3.11
CA LEU A 32 -11.43 -1.80 -2.68
C LEU A 32 -10.51 -1.09 -3.69
N MET A 33 -10.71 -1.30 -4.99
CA MET A 33 -9.95 -0.60 -6.03
C MET A 33 -10.20 0.91 -6.00
N GLU A 34 -11.45 1.34 -5.80
CA GLU A 34 -11.79 2.77 -5.66
C GLU A 34 -11.13 3.39 -4.42
N GLU A 35 -11.13 2.68 -3.29
CA GLU A 35 -10.44 3.12 -2.07
C GLU A 35 -8.94 3.26 -2.27
N ILE A 36 -8.29 2.27 -2.91
CA ILE A 36 -6.87 2.33 -3.25
C ILE A 36 -6.58 3.53 -4.14
N LEU A 37 -7.39 3.78 -5.18
CA LEU A 37 -7.22 4.94 -6.06
C LEU A 37 -7.40 6.27 -5.32
N LYS A 38 -8.34 6.35 -4.38
CA LYS A 38 -8.51 7.52 -3.51
C LYS A 38 -7.28 7.72 -2.62
N ASN A 39 -6.76 6.67 -2.00
CA ASN A 39 -5.56 6.73 -1.17
C ASN A 39 -4.32 7.11 -1.99
N MET A 40 -4.19 6.63 -3.23
CA MET A 40 -3.13 7.04 -4.15
C MET A 40 -3.18 8.54 -4.45
N LYS A 41 -4.37 9.12 -4.69
CA LYS A 41 -4.53 10.58 -4.89
C LYS A 41 -4.06 11.37 -3.67
N ILE A 42 -4.36 10.88 -2.46
CA ILE A 42 -3.86 11.49 -1.22
C ILE A 42 -2.33 11.45 -1.18
N GLN A 43 -1.72 10.29 -1.45
CA GLN A 43 -0.25 10.18 -1.48
C GLN A 43 0.38 11.08 -2.53
N HIS A 44 -0.22 11.21 -3.73
CA HIS A 44 0.25 12.16 -4.75
C HIS A 44 0.22 13.61 -4.26
N SER A 45 -0.84 14.02 -3.56
CA SER A 45 -0.93 15.36 -2.98
C SER A 45 0.16 15.60 -1.94
N ILE A 46 0.39 14.65 -1.03
CA ILE A 46 1.44 14.74 0.00
C ILE A 46 2.82 14.83 -0.66
N ILE A 47 3.12 13.98 -1.65
CA ILE A 47 4.36 14.01 -2.42
C ILE A 47 4.56 15.39 -3.05
N HIS A 48 3.54 15.92 -3.72
CA HIS A 48 3.63 17.23 -4.37
C HIS A 48 3.92 18.36 -3.38
N GLN A 49 3.22 18.37 -2.24
CA GLN A 49 3.40 19.36 -1.19
C GLN A 49 4.78 19.26 -0.53
N ALA A 50 5.24 18.05 -0.21
CA ALA A 50 6.55 17.80 0.36
C ALA A 50 7.67 18.24 -0.60
N CYS A 51 7.58 17.90 -1.90
CA CYS A 51 8.53 18.39 -2.90
C CYS A 51 8.53 19.92 -3.01
N LYS A 52 7.36 20.56 -2.92
CA LYS A 52 7.28 22.03 -2.93
C LYS A 52 7.94 22.63 -1.68
N ALA A 53 7.71 22.05 -0.51
CA ALA A 53 8.35 22.47 0.74
C ALA A 53 9.87 22.32 0.67
N LEU A 54 10.38 21.19 0.16
CA LEU A 54 11.81 20.97 -0.04
C LEU A 54 12.42 21.98 -1.01
N ASN A 55 11.75 22.29 -2.11
CA ASN A 55 12.23 23.33 -3.02
C ASN A 55 12.34 24.70 -2.33
N VAL A 56 11.41 25.04 -1.44
CA VAL A 56 11.48 26.26 -0.61
C VAL A 56 12.65 26.17 0.38
N CYS A 57 12.87 25.01 1.02
CA CYS A 57 13.96 24.82 1.96
C CYS A 57 15.32 24.97 1.28
N HIS A 58 15.53 24.30 0.14
CA HIS A 58 16.78 24.37 -0.61
C HIS A 58 17.04 25.75 -1.23
N SER A 59 16.02 26.57 -1.48
CA SER A 59 16.17 27.92 -2.04
C SER A 59 16.56 28.96 -1.00
N ASN A 60 16.41 28.65 0.29
CA ASN A 60 16.55 29.60 1.40
C ASN A 60 17.54 29.05 2.42
N LYS A 61 18.68 29.74 2.59
CA LYS A 61 19.76 29.27 3.47
C LYS A 61 19.34 29.03 4.93
N GLU A 62 18.28 29.71 5.38
CA GLU A 62 17.74 29.55 6.74
C GLU A 62 17.09 28.18 6.99
N PHE A 63 16.69 27.47 5.94
CA PHE A 63 16.02 26.18 6.03
C PHE A 63 16.92 24.99 5.68
N ILE A 64 18.20 25.22 5.34
CA ILE A 64 19.16 24.14 5.08
C ILE A 64 19.59 23.53 6.41
N GLY A 65 19.46 22.22 6.53
CA GLY A 65 19.64 21.43 7.75
C GLY A 65 18.53 21.61 8.79
N SER A 66 17.45 22.33 8.47
CA SER A 66 16.41 22.67 9.45
C SER A 66 15.43 21.50 9.65
N SER A 67 14.69 21.54 10.77
CA SER A 67 13.67 20.52 11.05
C SER A 67 12.61 20.43 9.94
N GLU A 68 12.30 21.55 9.30
CA GLU A 68 11.33 21.65 8.21
C GLU A 68 11.80 20.91 6.95
N GLU A 69 13.08 21.01 6.61
CA GLU A 69 13.67 20.26 5.51
C GLU A 69 13.59 18.76 5.80
N ILE A 70 14.07 18.34 6.96
CA ILE A 70 14.11 16.92 7.38
C ILE A 70 12.70 16.32 7.47
N GLU A 71 11.75 17.05 8.03
CA GLU A 71 10.36 16.60 8.12
C GLU A 71 9.71 16.52 6.73
N SER A 72 10.07 17.41 5.81
CA SER A 72 9.61 17.36 4.42
C SER A 72 10.19 16.16 3.68
N GLU A 73 11.46 15.83 3.87
CA GLU A 73 12.10 14.63 3.32
C GLU A 73 11.45 13.36 3.88
N ARG A 74 11.22 13.31 5.19
CA ARG A 74 10.55 12.20 5.86
C ARG A 74 9.12 12.00 5.33
N LEU A 75 8.32 13.07 5.21
CA LEU A 75 6.97 12.99 4.63
C LEU A 75 7.01 12.48 3.19
N LEU A 76 7.96 12.99 2.38
CA LEU A 76 8.14 12.55 1.01
C LEU A 76 8.44 11.05 0.94
N LEU A 77 9.37 10.57 1.76
CA LEU A 77 9.73 9.15 1.84
C LEU A 77 8.51 8.28 2.20
N LEU A 78 7.80 8.59 3.29
CA LEU A 78 6.67 7.79 3.75
C LEU A 78 5.55 7.76 2.71
N ALA A 79 5.25 8.89 2.07
CA ALA A 79 4.23 8.96 1.03
C ALA A 79 4.62 8.17 -0.23
N GLN A 80 5.90 8.18 -0.61
CA GLN A 80 6.42 7.36 -1.71
C GLN A 80 6.37 5.87 -1.40
N LEU A 81 6.73 5.45 -0.18
CA LEU A 81 6.61 4.07 0.27
C LEU A 81 5.16 3.60 0.19
N ARG A 82 4.23 4.38 0.77
CA ARG A 82 2.80 4.04 0.79
C ARG A 82 2.20 3.99 -0.62
N LYS A 83 2.54 4.97 -1.47
CA LYS A 83 2.11 4.97 -2.87
C LYS A 83 2.56 3.70 -3.60
N ARG A 84 3.79 3.25 -3.40
CA ARG A 84 4.31 2.02 -4.03
C ARG A 84 3.49 0.80 -3.61
N LEU A 85 3.22 0.66 -2.32
CA LEU A 85 2.43 -0.45 -1.78
C LEU A 85 1.00 -0.46 -2.34
N LEU A 86 0.35 0.70 -2.41
CA LEU A 86 -0.97 0.86 -3.04
C LEU A 86 -0.96 0.48 -4.53
N GLN A 87 0.11 0.81 -5.26
CA GLN A 87 0.27 0.41 -6.66
C GLN A 87 0.40 -1.10 -6.82
N ASP A 88 1.16 -1.74 -5.92
CA ASP A 88 1.34 -3.19 -5.93
C ASP A 88 0.02 -3.91 -5.60
N GLU A 89 -0.76 -3.39 -4.65
CA GLU A 89 -2.08 -3.91 -4.32
C GLU A 89 -3.08 -3.75 -5.47
N LEU A 90 -3.12 -2.57 -6.10
CA LEU A 90 -3.98 -2.33 -7.27
C LEU A 90 -3.65 -3.28 -8.42
N LYS A 91 -2.36 -3.57 -8.63
CA LYS A 91 -1.91 -4.53 -9.65
C LYS A 91 -2.42 -5.94 -9.35
N LYS A 92 -2.33 -6.39 -8.10
CA LYS A 92 -2.87 -7.69 -7.65
C LYS A 92 -4.39 -7.79 -7.87
N LEU A 93 -5.12 -6.71 -7.59
CA LEU A 93 -6.57 -6.66 -7.80
C LEU A 93 -6.96 -6.58 -9.28
N SER A 94 -6.11 -6.01 -10.13
CA SER A 94 -6.36 -5.92 -11.57
C SER A 94 -6.06 -7.24 -12.31
N ASN A 95 -5.14 -8.06 -11.78
CA ASN A 95 -4.70 -9.32 -12.39
C ASN A 95 -5.01 -10.52 -11.48
N PRO A 96 -6.24 -11.06 -11.48
CA PRO A 96 -6.62 -12.19 -10.61
C PRO A 96 -5.86 -13.50 -10.92
N ALA A 97 -5.20 -13.59 -12.08
CA ALA A 97 -4.39 -14.76 -12.46
C ALA A 97 -3.06 -14.87 -11.70
N GLU A 98 -2.60 -13.81 -11.01
CA GLU A 98 -1.41 -13.84 -10.15
C GLU A 98 -1.75 -14.16 -8.68
N SER A 99 -3.04 -14.26 -8.32
CA SER A 99 -3.48 -14.68 -6.98
C SER A 99 -3.84 -16.17 -7.00
N ASP A 100 -2.83 -17.05 -6.93
CA ASP A 100 -2.96 -18.52 -6.90
C ASP A 100 -3.59 -19.08 -5.61
N THR A 101 -4.17 -18.24 -4.76
CA THR A 101 -4.83 -18.67 -3.52
C THR A 101 -6.35 -18.69 -3.69
N PRO A 102 -7.01 -19.86 -3.58
CA PRO A 102 -8.45 -19.92 -3.44
C PRO A 102 -8.89 -19.10 -2.21
N PRO A 103 -10.10 -18.51 -2.21
CA PRO A 103 -10.60 -17.76 -1.06
C PRO A 103 -10.50 -18.66 0.19
N PRO A 104 -9.89 -18.19 1.29
CA PRO A 104 -9.77 -18.99 2.49
C PRO A 104 -11.17 -19.36 2.96
N ILE A 105 -11.42 -20.66 3.09
CA ILE A 105 -12.52 -21.18 3.90
C ILE A 105 -12.33 -20.54 5.28
N VAL A 106 -13.33 -19.78 5.73
CA VAL A 106 -13.26 -19.02 6.98
C VAL A 106 -13.31 -19.99 8.15
N GLU A 107 -12.17 -20.57 8.50
CA GLU A 107 -11.95 -21.21 9.79
C GLU A 107 -11.42 -20.13 10.74
N SER A 108 -12.31 -19.68 11.64
CA SER A 108 -12.03 -18.88 12.84
C SER A 108 -10.80 -17.97 12.77
N THR A 109 -11.01 -16.74 12.28
CA THR A 109 -10.00 -15.68 12.36
C THR A 109 -9.82 -15.28 13.82
N GLU A 110 -8.75 -15.76 14.45
CA GLU A 110 -8.30 -15.27 15.75
C GLU A 110 -7.66 -13.89 15.54
N CYS A 111 -8.28 -12.85 16.10
CA CYS A 111 -7.72 -11.50 16.07
C CYS A 111 -6.65 -11.39 17.16
N ALA A 112 -5.41 -11.07 16.78
CA ALA A 112 -4.32 -10.77 17.70
C ALA A 112 -3.82 -9.35 17.48
N GLU A 113 -3.42 -8.68 18.56
CA GLU A 113 -2.77 -7.37 18.52
C GLU A 113 -1.26 -7.55 18.64
N VAL A 114 -0.51 -6.81 17.83
CA VAL A 114 0.96 -6.80 17.86
C VAL A 114 1.43 -5.41 18.24
N LEU A 115 2.11 -5.31 19.38
CA LEU A 115 2.71 -4.08 19.88
C LEU A 115 4.23 -4.13 19.66
N ILE A 116 4.76 -3.15 18.94
CA ILE A 116 6.20 -2.97 18.74
C ILE A 116 6.61 -1.72 19.52
N GLU A 117 7.36 -1.92 20.60
CA GLU A 117 7.88 -0.84 21.44
C GLU A 117 9.41 -0.95 21.60
N HIS A 118 10.02 0.14 22.08
CA HIS A 118 11.45 0.19 22.43
C HIS A 118 12.38 -0.23 21.28
N VAL A 119 12.11 0.27 20.07
CA VAL A 119 12.98 0.03 18.92
C VAL A 119 14.25 0.86 19.04
N GLY A 120 15.38 0.20 19.25
CA GLY A 120 16.71 0.82 19.31
C GLY A 120 17.52 0.56 18.04
N LEU A 121 18.26 1.57 17.57
CA LEU A 121 19.18 1.45 16.45
C LEU A 121 20.63 1.59 16.97
N ASN A 122 21.37 0.48 16.96
CA ASN A 122 22.78 0.48 17.36
C ASN A 122 23.65 0.78 16.14
N LEU A 123 24.22 1.99 16.11
CA LEU A 123 25.07 2.42 15.01
C LEU A 123 26.54 2.24 15.39
N GLN A 124 27.32 1.68 14.46
CA GLN A 124 28.77 1.63 14.62
C GLN A 124 29.31 3.05 14.44
N ASN A 125 30.18 3.47 15.37
CA ASN A 125 30.75 4.82 15.52
C ASN A 125 30.53 5.76 14.33
N PRO A 126 29.75 6.85 14.49
CA PRO A 126 29.55 7.82 13.41
C PRO A 126 30.93 8.32 12.96
N CYS A 127 31.16 8.32 11.65
CA CYS A 127 32.45 8.71 11.09
C CYS A 127 32.71 10.18 11.48
N PRO A 128 33.77 10.49 12.27
CA PRO A 128 34.04 11.84 12.74
C PRO A 128 34.47 12.81 11.63
N ARG A 129 34.47 12.36 10.36
CA ARG A 129 34.89 13.12 9.17
C ARG A 129 33.74 13.62 8.31
N SER A 130 32.49 13.32 8.68
CA SER A 130 31.35 13.76 7.88
C SER A 130 30.95 15.18 8.30
N GLU A 131 31.12 16.15 7.40
CA GLU A 131 30.47 17.46 7.50
C GLU A 131 28.94 17.35 7.26
N LEU A 132 28.42 16.13 7.04
CA LEU A 132 27.01 15.88 6.76
C LEU A 132 26.25 15.61 8.06
N MET A 133 25.11 16.29 8.24
CA MET A 133 24.16 15.91 9.28
C MET A 133 23.46 14.60 8.88
N GLU A 134 23.54 13.61 9.75
CA GLU A 134 22.89 12.31 9.54
C GLU A 134 21.60 12.21 10.36
N TYR A 135 20.49 11.94 9.69
CA TYR A 135 19.19 11.70 10.30
C TYR A 135 18.73 10.28 10.01
N PHE A 136 18.17 9.63 11.02
CA PHE A 136 17.67 8.26 10.95
C PHE A 136 16.17 8.24 11.25
N LEU A 137 15.43 7.36 10.58
CA LEU A 137 14.03 7.11 10.85
C LEU A 137 13.74 5.62 10.74
N ILE A 138 12.74 5.16 11.47
CA ILE A 138 12.23 3.80 11.41
C ILE A 138 10.88 3.83 10.72
N ALA A 139 10.74 3.05 9.65
CA ALA A 139 9.47 2.84 8.98
C ALA A 139 8.95 1.42 9.27
N VAL A 140 7.72 1.31 9.76
CA VAL A 140 7.00 0.05 9.97
C VAL A 140 5.95 -0.08 8.87
N ILE A 141 5.85 -1.25 8.25
CA ILE A 141 4.97 -1.50 7.11
C ILE A 141 4.14 -2.75 7.37
N GLN A 142 2.82 -2.64 7.18
CA GLN A 142 1.88 -3.77 7.22
C GLN A 142 0.85 -3.60 6.10
N GLY A 143 0.90 -4.47 5.08
CA GLY A 143 0.06 -4.30 3.90
C GLY A 143 0.39 -2.99 3.17
N ASP A 144 -0.61 -2.13 2.99
CA ASP A 144 -0.49 -0.79 2.41
C ASP A 144 -0.30 0.32 3.47
N ASN A 145 -0.25 -0.05 4.76
CA ASN A 145 -0.04 0.88 5.85
C ASN A 145 1.45 1.10 6.09
N VAL A 146 1.82 2.37 6.27
CA VAL A 146 3.18 2.80 6.52
C VAL A 146 3.16 3.77 7.69
N TRP A 147 3.91 3.45 8.74
CA TRP A 147 4.16 4.32 9.89
C TRP A 147 5.63 4.69 9.88
N GLY A 148 5.94 5.94 10.20
CA GLY A 148 7.32 6.42 10.35
C GLY A 148 7.51 7.04 11.72
N SER A 149 8.66 6.78 12.35
CA SER A 149 9.12 7.55 13.50
C SER A 149 9.36 9.01 13.10
N THR A 150 9.56 9.88 14.08
CA THR A 150 10.23 11.16 13.85
C THR A 150 11.66 10.92 13.36
N ALA A 151 12.22 11.87 12.63
CA ALA A 151 13.65 11.83 12.30
C ALA A 151 14.48 12.03 13.57
N ILE A 152 15.52 11.22 13.75
CA ILE A 152 16.42 11.23 14.90
C ILE A 152 17.80 11.65 14.40
N ASN A 153 18.31 12.74 14.94
CA ASN A 153 19.67 13.20 14.70
C ASN A 153 20.62 12.56 15.72
N LEU A 154 21.79 12.12 15.26
CA LEU A 154 22.90 11.77 16.14
C LEU A 154 23.82 12.98 16.30
N SER A 155 23.41 13.97 17.09
CA SER A 155 24.36 15.02 17.43
C SER A 155 25.38 14.44 18.39
N VAL A 156 26.67 14.64 18.08
CA VAL A 156 27.81 14.25 18.94
C VAL A 156 27.91 15.15 20.18
N ASP A 157 26.96 16.07 20.40
CA ASP A 157 26.89 16.90 21.59
C ASP A 157 26.15 16.21 22.75
N ALA A 158 26.72 15.10 23.25
CA ALA A 158 26.51 14.71 24.64
C ALA A 158 27.56 15.45 25.48
N PRO A 159 27.18 16.28 26.47
CA PRO A 159 28.14 17.00 27.29
C PRO A 159 29.04 16.03 28.08
N HIS A 160 30.32 16.41 28.17
CA HIS A 160 31.39 15.80 28.95
C HIS A 160 31.03 15.50 30.41
#